data_AF-A0A2G6KGB6-F1
#
_entry.id   AF-A0A2G6KGB6-F1
#
_cell.length_a   1.000
_cell.length_b   1.000
_cell.length_c   1.000
_cell.angle_alpha   90.00
_cell.angle_beta   90.00
_cell.angle_gamma   90.00
#
_symmetry.space_group_name_H-M   'P 1'
#
loop_
_entity.id
_entity.type
_entity.pdbx_description
1 polymer ?
#
loop_
_entity_poly.entity_id
_entity_poly.type
_entity_poly.pdbx_seq_one_letter_code
_entity_poly.pdbx_strand_id
1 'polypeptide(L)'
;MPDTRCHRGAHPSDEQLFNAKQLLKLRVATDDLSWLLSRGYSKPSALKLVGDRHQLHGRQRMALGRSACSDQAVKARKATCLPVDCIRGKDLLIDGFNLLITIEAALAGGLLLLCRDGCVRDLASVHGSYRSVEETTQAILLIGNTLEMHQPQSVEWLFDKPVSNSGKITGLLRTTAESHDWPWTAQVVFNPDTEISHSPKIAISSDSSILDHAARWVNFSRALLEHSVPRAWMINLQEKHVGSSI
;
A
#
# COMPACT_ATOMS: atom_id res chain seq x y z
N MET A 1 4.62 21.25 8.07
CA MET A 1 4.56 22.06 6.83
C MET A 1 3.75 21.28 5.80
N PRO A 2 2.84 21.92 5.05
CA PRO A 2 2.13 21.25 3.97
C PRO A 2 3.14 20.78 2.92
N ASP A 3 2.91 19.58 2.39
CA ASP A 3 3.79 18.93 1.43
C ASP A 3 3.75 19.69 0.08
N THR A 4 4.81 20.44 -0.23
CA THR A 4 4.94 21.24 -1.47
C THR A 4 5.58 20.46 -2.61
N ARG A 5 5.80 19.15 -2.46
CA ARG A 5 6.54 18.35 -3.45
C ARG A 5 5.73 18.16 -4.73
N CYS A 6 6.39 18.34 -5.87
CA CYS A 6 5.86 18.03 -7.21
C CYS A 6 5.90 16.53 -7.54
N HIS A 7 6.62 15.75 -6.74
CA HIS A 7 6.84 14.31 -6.91
C HIS A 7 6.64 13.57 -5.58
N ARG A 8 6.24 12.30 -5.66
CA ARG A 8 6.24 11.37 -4.53
C ARG A 8 7.51 10.53 -4.43
N GLY A 9 8.64 11.11 -4.83
CA GLY A 9 9.94 10.44 -4.88
C GLY A 9 10.59 10.25 -3.50
N ALA A 10 11.83 9.75 -3.53
CA ALA A 10 12.63 9.50 -2.35
C ALA A 10 12.72 10.72 -1.42
N HIS A 11 12.64 10.48 -0.11
CA HIS A 11 12.97 11.50 0.87
C HIS A 11 14.51 11.66 0.94
N PRO A 12 15.07 12.87 1.14
CA PRO A 12 16.53 13.09 1.10
C PRO A 12 17.32 12.18 2.04
N SER A 13 16.73 11.80 3.17
CA SER A 13 17.36 10.91 4.15
C SER A 13 17.20 9.41 3.85
N ASP A 14 16.47 9.01 2.81
CA ASP A 14 16.15 7.60 2.58
C ASP A 14 17.39 6.75 2.32
N GLU A 15 18.33 7.24 1.52
CA GLU A 15 19.55 6.49 1.20
C GLU A 15 20.37 6.17 2.46
N GLN A 16 20.45 7.14 3.37
CA GLN A 16 21.15 6.96 4.64
C GLN A 16 20.36 6.07 5.62
N LEU A 17 19.04 6.23 5.68
CA LEU A 17 18.19 5.53 6.65
C LEU A 17 17.87 4.09 6.24
N PHE A 18 18.00 3.74 4.96
CA PHE A 18 17.62 2.44 4.41
C PHE A 18 18.75 1.77 3.60
N ASN A 19 20.01 2.13 3.83
CA ASN A 19 21.15 1.38 3.29
C ASN A 19 21.22 -0.07 3.83
N ALA A 20 22.09 -0.89 3.24
CA ALA A 20 22.23 -2.31 3.56
C ALA A 20 22.43 -2.60 5.07
N LYS A 21 23.24 -1.79 5.77
CA LYS A 21 23.47 -1.97 7.22
C LYS A 21 22.21 -1.69 8.03
N GLN A 22 21.48 -0.62 7.68
CA GLN A 22 20.21 -0.30 8.33
C GLN A 22 19.13 -1.33 8.00
N LEU A 23 19.15 -1.91 6.80
CA LEU A 23 18.18 -2.92 6.38
C LEU A 23 18.27 -4.19 7.24
N LEU A 24 19.48 -4.69 7.54
CA LEU A 24 19.66 -5.82 8.45
C LEU A 24 19.02 -5.57 9.82
N LYS A 25 19.25 -4.37 10.37
CA LYS A 25 18.68 -3.92 11.63
C LYS A 25 17.16 -3.80 11.59
N LEU A 26 16.61 -3.28 10.48
CA LEU A 26 15.17 -3.15 10.28
C LEU A 26 14.46 -4.51 10.17
N ARG A 27 15.11 -5.52 9.58
CA ARG A 27 14.57 -6.89 9.54
C ARG A 27 14.41 -7.46 10.95
N VAL A 28 15.47 -7.40 11.77
CA VAL A 28 15.42 -7.82 13.18
C VAL A 28 14.35 -7.04 13.95
N ALA A 29 14.26 -5.73 13.76
CA ALA A 29 13.23 -4.92 14.41
C ALA A 29 11.81 -5.31 13.94
N THR A 30 11.63 -5.68 12.67
CA THR A 30 10.34 -6.13 12.12
C THR A 30 9.92 -7.44 12.78
N ASP A 31 10.85 -8.38 12.98
CA ASP A 31 10.56 -9.61 13.70
C ASP A 31 10.24 -9.39 15.18
N ASP A 32 11.02 -8.56 15.88
CA ASP A 32 10.77 -8.21 17.28
C ASP A 32 9.36 -7.60 17.44
N LEU A 33 8.99 -6.67 16.57
CA LEU A 33 7.67 -6.05 16.60
C LEU A 33 6.57 -7.08 16.29
N SER A 34 6.75 -7.88 15.26
CA SER A 34 5.79 -8.93 14.91
C SER A 34 5.63 -9.99 15.98
N TRP A 35 6.70 -10.33 16.71
CA TRP A 35 6.69 -11.25 17.84
C TRP A 35 5.83 -10.72 19.00
N LEU A 36 5.95 -9.42 19.30
CA LEU A 36 5.13 -8.74 20.31
C LEU A 36 3.66 -8.68 19.88
N LEU A 37 3.39 -8.27 18.63
CA LEU A 37 2.03 -8.20 18.10
C LEU A 37 1.34 -9.58 18.13
N SER A 38 2.08 -10.65 17.87
CA SER A 38 1.56 -12.03 17.92
C SER A 38 1.19 -12.51 19.32
N ARG A 39 1.60 -11.78 20.36
CA ARG A 39 1.28 -12.02 21.77
C ARG A 39 0.24 -11.04 22.34
N GLY A 40 -0.38 -10.25 21.47
CA GLY A 40 -1.45 -9.32 21.87
C GLY A 40 -0.97 -8.00 22.48
N TYR A 41 0.33 -7.67 22.35
CA TYR A 41 0.80 -6.34 22.71
C TYR A 41 0.20 -5.28 21.77
N SER A 42 -0.17 -4.13 22.30
CA SER A 42 -0.72 -3.04 21.50
C SER A 42 0.34 -2.48 20.53
N LYS A 43 -0.08 -2.19 19.30
CA LYS A 43 0.82 -1.71 18.23
C LYS A 43 1.59 -0.44 18.60
N PRO A 44 0.97 0.62 19.18
CA PRO A 44 1.71 1.83 19.53
C PRO A 44 2.81 1.58 20.57
N SER A 45 2.51 0.82 21.62
CA SER A 45 3.47 0.53 22.70
C SER A 45 4.59 -0.38 22.23
N ALA A 46 4.26 -1.43 21.48
CA ALA A 46 5.26 -2.34 20.92
C ALA A 46 6.17 -1.62 19.91
N LEU A 47 5.61 -0.78 19.03
CA LEU A 47 6.40 0.01 18.07
C LEU A 47 7.35 0.98 18.78
N LYS A 48 6.91 1.63 19.85
CA LYS A 48 7.77 2.50 20.67
C LYS A 48 8.92 1.70 21.27
N LEU A 49 8.62 0.60 21.96
CA LEU A 49 9.61 -0.26 22.62
C LEU A 49 10.68 -0.78 21.66
N VAL A 50 10.25 -1.37 20.54
CA VAL A 50 11.15 -1.93 19.53
C VAL A 50 11.95 -0.83 18.85
N GLY A 51 11.29 0.28 18.50
CA GLY A 51 11.97 1.43 17.92
C GLY A 51 13.04 2.01 18.84
N ASP A 52 12.81 2.05 20.15
CA ASP A 52 13.78 2.54 21.14
C ASP A 52 14.94 1.56 21.31
N ARG A 53 14.65 0.25 21.46
CA ARG A 53 15.66 -0.82 21.54
C ARG A 53 16.63 -0.78 20.36
N HIS A 54 16.08 -0.58 19.17
CA HIS A 54 16.85 -0.49 17.94
C HIS A 54 17.24 0.95 17.61
N GLN A 55 17.07 1.96 18.47
CA GLN A 55 17.46 3.36 18.16
C GLN A 55 17.03 3.82 16.75
N LEU A 56 15.80 3.52 16.36
CA LEU A 56 15.28 3.81 15.02
C LEU A 56 14.85 5.28 14.91
N HIS A 57 15.13 5.87 13.75
CA HIS A 57 14.66 7.21 13.40
C HIS A 57 13.15 7.20 13.11
N GLY A 58 12.50 8.37 13.16
CA GLY A 58 11.06 8.49 12.94
C GLY A 58 10.58 7.83 11.64
N ARG A 59 11.31 8.02 10.54
CA ARG A 59 10.99 7.42 9.23
C ARG A 59 11.20 5.91 9.19
N GLN A 60 12.21 5.39 9.88
CA GLN A 60 12.40 3.96 10.09
C GLN A 60 11.29 3.34 10.96
N ARG A 61 10.82 4.06 11.99
CA ARG A 61 9.67 3.63 12.81
C ARG A 61 8.38 3.61 12.01
N MET A 62 8.18 4.56 11.11
CA MET A 62 7.06 4.55 10.16
C MET A 62 7.10 3.32 9.26
N ALA A 63 8.27 3.00 8.69
CA ALA A 63 8.45 1.80 7.87
C ALA A 63 8.18 0.52 8.66
N LEU A 64 8.71 0.44 9.88
CA LEU A 64 8.49 -0.68 10.79
C LEU A 64 7.00 -0.85 11.12
N GLY A 65 6.31 0.24 11.47
CA GLY A 65 4.88 0.23 11.79
C GLY A 65 3.97 -0.15 10.60
N ARG A 66 4.38 0.14 9.36
CA ARG A 66 3.67 -0.26 8.13
C ARG A 66 3.97 -1.70 7.70
N SER A 67 5.14 -2.23 8.05
CA SER A 67 5.62 -3.53 7.56
C SER A 67 5.32 -4.69 8.49
N ALA A 68 5.32 -4.46 9.80
CA ALA A 68 5.10 -5.50 10.79
C ALA A 68 3.60 -5.74 11.04
N CYS A 69 3.25 -7.02 11.13
CA CYS A 69 1.94 -7.51 11.57
C CYS A 69 2.10 -8.81 12.37
N SER A 70 1.08 -9.28 13.07
CA SER A 70 1.13 -10.53 13.83
C SER A 70 1.10 -11.76 12.92
N ASP A 71 1.57 -12.91 13.41
CA ASP A 71 1.42 -14.20 12.69
C ASP A 71 -0.06 -14.52 12.41
N GLN A 72 -0.95 -14.17 13.33
CA GLN A 72 -2.39 -14.34 13.16
C GLN A 72 -2.94 -13.48 12.01
N ALA A 73 -2.51 -12.21 11.92
CA ALA A 73 -2.89 -11.32 10.83
C ALA A 73 -2.38 -11.80 9.47
N VAL A 74 -1.12 -12.25 9.39
CA VAL A 74 -0.57 -12.85 8.15
C VAL A 74 -1.42 -14.04 7.70
N LYS A 75 -1.75 -14.94 8.63
CA LYS A 75 -2.56 -16.13 8.33
C LYS A 75 -3.98 -15.75 7.88
N ALA A 76 -4.62 -14.81 8.56
CA ALA A 76 -5.96 -14.34 8.24
C ALA A 76 -6.01 -13.67 6.85
N ARG A 77 -5.11 -12.73 6.58
CA ARG A 77 -5.02 -12.03 5.28
C ARG A 77 -4.74 -12.99 4.14
N LYS A 78 -3.85 -13.96 4.35
CA LYS A 78 -3.55 -14.98 3.32
C LYS A 78 -4.76 -15.85 3.00
N ALA A 79 -5.64 -16.11 3.96
CA ALA A 79 -6.83 -16.93 3.73
C ALA A 79 -7.91 -16.23 2.87
N THR A 80 -7.89 -14.89 2.81
CA THR A 80 -8.83 -14.08 2.01
C THR A 80 -8.20 -13.48 0.75
N CYS A 81 -6.88 -13.64 0.58
CA CYS A 81 -6.12 -13.18 -0.58
C CYS A 81 -6.34 -14.12 -1.78
N LEU A 82 -6.86 -13.58 -2.88
CA LEU A 82 -7.02 -14.28 -4.14
C LEU A 82 -5.82 -14.02 -5.07
N PRO A 83 -5.46 -14.99 -5.93
CA PRO A 83 -4.58 -14.72 -7.07
C PRO A 83 -5.14 -13.61 -7.96
N VAL A 84 -4.26 -12.83 -8.57
CA VAL A 84 -4.65 -11.72 -9.46
C VAL A 84 -5.50 -12.19 -10.64
N ASP A 85 -5.27 -13.40 -11.15
CA ASP A 85 -6.07 -13.97 -12.24
C ASP A 85 -7.56 -14.19 -11.88
N CYS A 86 -7.89 -14.23 -10.59
CA CYS A 86 -9.29 -14.30 -10.14
C CYS A 86 -10.08 -13.00 -10.36
N ILE A 87 -9.45 -11.92 -10.81
CA ILE A 87 -10.11 -10.65 -11.17
C ILE A 87 -11.03 -10.82 -12.40
N ARG A 88 -10.72 -11.76 -13.28
CA ARG A 88 -11.42 -11.94 -14.56
C ARG A 88 -12.92 -12.12 -14.39
N GLY A 89 -13.68 -11.23 -15.00
CA GLY A 89 -15.15 -11.22 -14.93
C GLY A 89 -15.70 -10.99 -13.52
N LYS A 90 -14.95 -10.33 -12.63
CA LYS A 90 -15.39 -9.97 -11.27
C LYS A 90 -15.55 -8.47 -11.11
N ASP A 91 -16.40 -8.10 -10.15
CA ASP A 91 -16.56 -6.72 -9.71
C ASP A 91 -15.49 -6.39 -8.67
N LEU A 92 -14.79 -5.29 -8.90
CA LEU A 92 -13.69 -4.82 -8.07
C LEU A 92 -14.06 -3.54 -7.33
N LEU A 93 -13.46 -3.38 -6.15
CA LEU A 93 -13.53 -2.16 -5.36
C LEU A 93 -12.11 -1.73 -4.96
N ILE A 94 -11.72 -0.52 -5.36
CA ILE A 94 -10.36 -0.01 -5.19
C ILE A 94 -10.33 1.05 -4.09
N ASP A 95 -9.42 0.90 -3.14
CA ASP A 95 -8.97 1.99 -2.28
C ASP A 95 -8.08 2.95 -3.08
N GLY A 96 -8.71 4.02 -3.58
CA GLY A 96 -8.15 4.84 -4.64
C GLY A 96 -6.87 5.56 -4.23
N PHE A 97 -6.84 6.15 -3.03
CA PHE A 97 -5.62 6.82 -2.56
C PHE A 97 -4.51 5.82 -2.25
N ASN A 98 -4.82 4.70 -1.58
CA ASN A 98 -3.81 3.70 -1.25
C ASN A 98 -3.08 3.19 -2.49
N LEU A 99 -3.86 2.79 -3.51
CA LEU A 99 -3.28 2.27 -4.75
C LEU A 99 -2.53 3.36 -5.52
N LEU A 100 -3.16 4.50 -5.76
CA LEU A 100 -2.59 5.55 -6.59
C LEU A 100 -1.28 6.11 -6.00
N ILE A 101 -1.25 6.37 -4.70
CA ILE A 101 -0.05 6.89 -4.02
C ILE A 101 1.10 5.88 -4.08
N THR A 102 0.80 4.58 -3.93
CA THR A 102 1.82 3.53 -4.01
C THR A 102 2.47 3.49 -5.40
N ILE A 103 1.66 3.57 -6.47
CA ILE A 103 2.17 3.55 -7.84
C ILE A 103 2.88 4.86 -8.19
N GLU A 104 2.35 6.02 -7.78
CA GLU A 104 3.02 7.32 -7.92
C GLU A 104 4.41 7.31 -7.25
N ALA A 105 4.49 6.80 -6.02
CA ALA A 105 5.77 6.68 -5.31
C ALA A 105 6.75 5.77 -6.06
N ALA A 106 6.27 4.64 -6.60
CA ALA A 106 7.11 3.73 -7.38
C ALA A 106 7.68 4.40 -8.64
N LEU A 107 6.84 5.12 -9.40
CA LEU A 107 7.23 5.82 -10.61
C LEU A 107 8.21 6.97 -10.34
N ALA A 108 8.03 7.66 -9.21
CA ALA A 108 8.89 8.76 -8.78
C ALA A 108 10.23 8.30 -8.14
N GLY A 109 10.52 7.00 -8.10
CA GLY A 109 11.71 6.45 -7.44
C GLY A 109 11.67 6.54 -5.91
N GLY A 110 10.48 6.64 -5.33
CA GLY A 110 10.25 6.59 -3.89
C GLY A 110 10.50 5.20 -3.30
N LEU A 111 10.87 5.17 -2.02
CA LEU A 111 11.08 3.95 -1.27
C LEU A 111 9.76 3.20 -1.04
N LEU A 112 9.74 1.93 -1.45
CA LEU A 112 8.67 0.97 -1.19
C LEU A 112 9.12 -0.12 -0.21
N LEU A 113 8.16 -0.62 0.56
CA LEU A 113 8.36 -1.64 1.57
C LEU A 113 7.68 -2.93 1.11
N LEU A 114 8.43 -4.00 0.90
CA LEU A 114 7.86 -5.34 0.84
C LEU A 114 7.64 -5.83 2.28
N CYS A 115 6.39 -5.82 2.69
CA CYS A 115 5.97 -6.05 4.07
C CYS A 115 5.86 -7.54 4.40
N ARG A 116 5.73 -7.83 5.71
CA ARG A 116 5.64 -9.20 6.25
C ARG A 116 4.47 -10.02 5.71
N ASP A 117 3.35 -9.38 5.43
CA ASP A 117 2.18 -10.00 4.82
C ASP A 117 2.27 -10.14 3.29
N GLY A 118 3.40 -9.76 2.70
CA GLY A 118 3.66 -9.84 1.27
C GLY A 118 3.06 -8.69 0.46
N CYS A 119 2.41 -7.71 1.09
CA CYS A 119 1.97 -6.47 0.45
C CYS A 119 3.16 -5.54 0.19
N VAL A 120 3.03 -4.70 -0.84
CA VAL A 120 3.95 -3.58 -1.08
C VAL A 120 3.27 -2.30 -0.61
N ARG A 121 3.96 -1.53 0.24
CA ARG A 121 3.45 -0.27 0.81
C ARG A 121 4.47 0.85 0.66
N ASP A 122 3.99 2.06 0.44
CA ASP A 122 4.81 3.26 0.43
C ASP A 122 4.94 3.89 1.83
N LEU A 123 5.84 4.86 1.94
CA LEU A 123 6.00 5.74 3.11
C LEU A 123 5.40 7.13 2.92
N ALA A 124 4.83 7.43 1.74
CA ALA A 124 4.05 8.64 1.58
C ALA A 124 2.73 8.47 2.34
N SER A 125 2.14 9.60 2.70
CA SER A 125 0.87 9.64 3.42
C SER A 125 0.18 10.92 3.04
N VAL A 126 -1.10 10.82 2.67
CA VAL A 126 -1.94 11.99 2.46
C VAL A 126 -2.50 12.42 3.81
N HIS A 127 -2.07 13.58 4.28
CA HIS A 127 -2.64 14.22 5.48
C HIS A 127 -3.47 15.43 5.04
N GLY A 128 -4.79 15.25 4.93
CA GLY A 128 -5.77 16.33 4.68
C GLY A 128 -5.91 16.83 3.24
N SER A 129 -4.87 16.71 2.40
CA SER A 129 -4.95 17.13 0.99
C SER A 129 -4.17 16.20 0.08
N TYR A 130 -4.86 15.64 -0.92
CA TYR A 130 -4.22 14.99 -2.05
C TYR A 130 -3.93 16.05 -3.13
N ARG A 131 -2.78 15.93 -3.79
CA ARG A 131 -2.43 16.73 -4.96
C ARG A 131 -1.93 15.76 -6.03
N SER A 132 -2.44 15.92 -7.24
CA SER A 132 -1.87 15.25 -8.40
C SER A 132 -0.42 15.71 -8.59
N VAL A 133 0.44 14.75 -8.85
CA VAL A 133 1.86 14.91 -9.15
C VAL A 133 2.10 14.61 -10.62
N GLU A 134 3.33 14.82 -11.08
CA GLU A 134 3.69 14.54 -12.49
C GLU A 134 3.41 13.08 -12.87
N GLU A 135 3.55 12.16 -11.90
CA GLU A 135 3.33 10.73 -12.11
C GLU A 135 1.86 10.31 -12.10
N THR A 136 0.92 11.16 -11.70
CA THR A 136 -0.49 10.76 -11.49
C THR A 136 -1.13 10.20 -12.76
N THR A 137 -1.00 10.88 -13.90
CA THR A 137 -1.57 10.40 -15.17
C THR A 137 -0.94 9.08 -15.60
N GLN A 138 0.38 8.97 -15.47
CA GLN A 138 1.09 7.72 -15.80
C GLN A 138 0.67 6.57 -14.87
N ALA A 139 0.48 6.84 -13.57
CA ALA A 139 0.00 5.85 -12.61
C ALA A 139 -1.41 5.35 -12.96
N ILE A 140 -2.33 6.24 -13.31
CA ILE A 140 -3.69 5.88 -13.74
C ILE A 140 -3.63 4.98 -14.98
N LEU A 141 -2.88 5.38 -16.00
CA LEU A 141 -2.76 4.60 -17.23
C LEU A 141 -2.15 3.22 -16.98
N LEU A 142 -1.13 3.15 -16.11
CA LEU A 142 -0.49 1.88 -15.77
C LEU A 142 -1.44 0.93 -15.04
N ILE A 143 -2.22 1.45 -14.09
CA ILE A 143 -3.25 0.69 -13.39
C ILE A 143 -4.34 0.24 -14.38
N GLY A 144 -4.77 1.13 -15.26
CA GLY A 144 -5.68 0.92 -16.38
C GLY A 144 -5.32 -0.27 -17.23
N ASN A 145 -4.19 -0.16 -17.91
CA ASN A 145 -3.67 -1.20 -18.80
C ASN A 145 -3.49 -2.54 -18.08
N THR A 146 -3.07 -2.52 -16.80
CA THR A 146 -2.92 -3.74 -16.02
C THR A 146 -4.27 -4.39 -15.70
N LEU A 147 -5.27 -3.61 -15.29
CA LEU A 147 -6.61 -4.14 -15.04
C LEU A 147 -7.24 -4.67 -16.33
N GLU A 148 -7.06 -3.98 -17.45
CA GLU A 148 -7.58 -4.40 -18.76
C GLU A 148 -7.06 -5.79 -19.17
N MET A 149 -5.78 -6.09 -18.93
CA MET A 149 -5.22 -7.43 -19.17
C MET A 149 -5.92 -8.54 -18.38
N HIS A 150 -6.42 -8.21 -17.18
CA HIS A 150 -7.16 -9.15 -16.33
C HIS A 150 -8.67 -9.14 -16.55
N GLN A 151 -9.20 -8.22 -17.36
CA GLN A 151 -10.60 -8.15 -17.79
C GLN A 151 -11.63 -8.27 -16.65
N PRO A 152 -11.62 -7.35 -15.66
CA PRO A 152 -12.68 -7.27 -14.66
C PRO A 152 -14.04 -6.96 -15.31
N GLN A 153 -15.13 -7.34 -14.64
CA GLN A 153 -16.48 -6.98 -15.07
C GLN A 153 -16.76 -5.50 -14.79
N SER A 154 -16.37 -5.01 -13.61
CA SER A 154 -16.49 -3.61 -13.24
C SER A 154 -15.40 -3.22 -12.23
N VAL A 155 -15.02 -1.94 -12.22
CA VAL A 155 -14.03 -1.41 -11.28
C VAL A 155 -14.56 -0.13 -10.66
N GLU A 156 -14.78 -0.15 -9.34
CA GLU A 156 -15.25 1.01 -8.60
C GLU A 156 -14.14 1.58 -7.73
N TRP A 157 -13.75 2.83 -7.98
CA TRP A 157 -12.74 3.55 -7.22
C TRP A 157 -13.38 4.35 -6.10
N LEU A 158 -12.94 4.13 -4.87
CA LEU A 158 -13.38 4.88 -3.70
C LEU A 158 -12.29 5.85 -3.24
N PHE A 159 -12.68 7.11 -3.04
CA PHE A 159 -11.83 8.14 -2.47
C PHE A 159 -12.45 8.73 -1.21
N ASP A 160 -11.60 9.02 -0.24
CA ASP A 160 -12.03 9.58 1.03
C ASP A 160 -12.45 11.06 0.90
N LYS A 161 -13.66 11.38 1.33
CA LYS A 161 -14.31 12.70 1.15
C LYS A 161 -13.63 13.83 1.91
N PRO A 162 -13.22 13.68 3.18
CA PRO A 162 -12.37 14.62 3.90
C PRO A 162 -11.06 15.00 3.18
N VAL A 163 -10.56 14.18 2.25
CA VAL A 163 -9.32 14.49 1.53
C VAL A 163 -9.61 15.52 0.44
N SER A 164 -8.98 16.69 0.57
CA SER A 164 -9.09 17.77 -0.42
C SER A 164 -8.60 17.30 -1.80
N ASN A 165 -9.23 17.84 -2.86
CA ASN A 165 -9.03 17.47 -4.29
C ASN A 165 -9.47 16.05 -4.69
N SER A 166 -10.11 15.27 -3.81
CA SER A 166 -10.72 13.97 -4.16
C SER A 166 -11.66 14.08 -5.37
N GLY A 167 -12.48 15.13 -5.46
CA GLY A 167 -13.35 15.38 -6.62
C GLY A 167 -12.59 15.54 -7.95
N LYS A 168 -11.45 16.24 -7.95
CA LYS A 168 -10.65 16.46 -9.17
C LYS A 168 -10.05 15.14 -9.68
N ILE A 169 -9.50 14.32 -8.79
CA ILE A 169 -8.93 13.03 -9.19
C ILE A 169 -10.01 12.07 -9.67
N THR A 170 -11.21 12.07 -9.07
CA THR A 170 -12.33 11.28 -9.59
C THR A 170 -12.78 11.72 -10.99
N GLY A 171 -12.76 13.03 -11.29
CA GLY A 171 -13.04 13.55 -12.63
C GLY A 171 -12.01 13.07 -13.65
N LEU A 172 -10.71 13.19 -13.32
CA LEU A 172 -9.63 12.70 -14.17
C LEU A 172 -9.76 11.19 -14.46
N LEU A 173 -10.07 10.39 -13.44
CA LEU A 173 -10.27 8.94 -13.60
C LEU A 173 -11.43 8.62 -14.53
N ARG A 174 -12.57 9.31 -14.40
CA ARG A 174 -13.73 9.09 -15.27
C ARG A 174 -13.42 9.46 -16.71
N THR A 175 -12.85 10.63 -16.97
CA THR A 175 -12.45 11.04 -18.33
C THR A 175 -11.43 10.08 -18.95
N THR A 176 -10.47 9.59 -18.15
CA THR A 176 -9.48 8.63 -18.64
C THR A 176 -10.15 7.29 -18.97
N ALA A 177 -11.01 6.77 -18.08
CA ALA A 177 -11.74 5.53 -18.32
C ALA A 177 -12.63 5.60 -19.55
N GLU A 178 -13.36 6.70 -19.74
CA GLU A 178 -14.19 6.95 -20.93
C GLU A 178 -13.35 6.93 -22.21
N SER A 179 -12.15 7.53 -22.21
CA SER A 179 -11.28 7.55 -23.39
C SER A 179 -10.66 6.19 -23.76
N HIS A 180 -10.69 5.23 -22.83
CA HIS A 180 -10.12 3.88 -22.99
C HIS A 180 -11.19 2.77 -22.95
N ASP A 181 -12.48 3.12 -22.92
CA ASP A 181 -13.61 2.19 -22.76
C ASP A 181 -13.46 1.26 -21.53
N TRP A 182 -12.81 1.73 -20.46
CA TRP A 182 -12.65 0.95 -19.23
C TRP A 182 -13.96 0.95 -18.42
N PRO A 183 -14.36 -0.19 -17.80
CA PRO A 183 -15.60 -0.31 -17.04
C PRO A 183 -15.46 0.29 -15.64
N TRP A 184 -14.98 1.52 -15.55
CA TRP A 184 -14.63 2.16 -14.29
C TRP A 184 -15.70 3.15 -13.84
N THR A 185 -15.92 3.17 -12.54
CA THR A 185 -16.59 4.26 -11.84
C THR A 185 -15.65 4.81 -10.78
N ALA A 186 -15.83 6.07 -10.42
CA ALA A 186 -15.06 6.69 -9.35
C ALA A 186 -15.99 7.55 -8.49
N GLN A 187 -15.93 7.38 -7.18
CA GLN A 187 -16.78 8.09 -6.23
C GLN A 187 -16.04 8.54 -4.99
N VAL A 188 -16.54 9.62 -4.41
CA VAL A 188 -16.04 10.21 -3.17
C VAL A 188 -17.01 9.84 -2.05
N VAL A 189 -16.52 9.10 -1.05
CA VAL A 189 -17.33 8.57 0.05
C VAL A 189 -16.74 9.00 1.40
N PHE A 190 -17.56 9.03 2.45
CA PHE A 190 -17.10 9.48 3.77
C PHE A 190 -16.15 8.51 4.47
N ASN A 191 -16.25 7.21 4.18
CA ASN A 191 -15.40 6.20 4.80
C ASN A 191 -15.19 5.03 3.82
N PRO A 192 -14.19 5.13 2.91
CA PRO A 192 -13.88 4.07 1.95
C PRO A 192 -13.61 2.73 2.62
N ASP A 193 -12.89 2.72 3.75
CA ASP A 193 -12.56 1.49 4.48
C ASP A 193 -13.81 0.71 4.87
N THR A 194 -14.86 1.41 5.33
CA THR A 194 -16.13 0.79 5.73
C THR A 194 -16.89 0.25 4.52
N GLU A 195 -16.96 1.03 3.44
CA GLU A 195 -17.60 0.60 2.19
C GLU A 195 -16.92 -0.65 1.63
N ILE A 196 -15.58 -0.69 1.67
CA ILE A 196 -14.79 -1.84 1.20
C ILE A 196 -15.01 -3.06 2.09
N SER A 197 -14.98 -2.87 3.40
CA SER A 197 -15.09 -3.98 4.37
C SER A 197 -16.47 -4.65 4.34
N HIS A 198 -17.54 -3.91 4.03
CA HIS A 198 -18.90 -4.45 3.95
C HIS A 198 -19.30 -4.94 2.56
N SER A 199 -18.46 -4.70 1.55
CA SER A 199 -18.76 -5.09 0.17
C SER A 199 -18.41 -6.57 -0.09
N PRO A 200 -19.24 -7.30 -0.86
CA PRO A 200 -18.88 -8.64 -1.34
C PRO A 200 -17.92 -8.61 -2.54
N LYS A 201 -17.64 -7.43 -3.10
CA LYS A 201 -16.71 -7.25 -4.24
C LYS A 201 -15.27 -7.58 -3.83
N ILE A 202 -14.41 -7.88 -4.80
CA ILE A 202 -12.99 -8.12 -4.53
C ILE A 202 -12.30 -6.77 -4.28
N ALA A 203 -11.70 -6.63 -3.10
CA ALA A 203 -10.98 -5.42 -2.74
C ALA A 203 -9.57 -5.35 -3.35
N ILE A 204 -9.16 -4.15 -3.79
CA ILE A 204 -7.78 -3.80 -4.10
C ILE A 204 -7.34 -2.74 -3.09
N SER A 205 -6.51 -3.17 -2.14
CA SER A 205 -5.81 -2.29 -1.21
C SER A 205 -4.58 -3.02 -0.65
N SER A 206 -3.64 -2.26 -0.11
CA SER A 206 -2.56 -2.76 0.73
C SER A 206 -2.72 -2.35 2.20
N ASP A 207 -3.76 -1.58 2.55
CA ASP A 207 -3.99 -1.11 3.92
C ASP A 207 -4.38 -2.27 4.86
N SER A 208 -3.65 -2.39 5.97
CA SER A 208 -3.88 -3.47 6.93
C SER A 208 -5.31 -3.52 7.47
N SER A 209 -5.94 -2.37 7.73
CA SER A 209 -7.31 -2.28 8.25
C SER A 209 -8.31 -2.87 7.24
N ILE A 210 -8.19 -2.48 5.97
CA ILE A 210 -9.03 -3.03 4.90
C ILE A 210 -8.79 -4.52 4.73
N LEU A 211 -7.53 -4.96 4.67
CA LEU A 211 -7.17 -6.37 4.46
C LEU A 211 -7.65 -7.28 5.61
N ASP A 212 -7.78 -6.75 6.83
CA ASP A 212 -8.24 -7.50 7.99
C ASP A 212 -9.77 -7.74 7.96
N HIS A 213 -10.54 -6.93 7.22
CA HIS A 213 -12.01 -6.97 7.22
C HIS A 213 -12.63 -7.28 5.86
N ALA A 214 -11.90 -7.08 4.75
CA ALA A 214 -12.42 -7.36 3.41
C ALA A 214 -12.74 -8.85 3.23
N ALA A 215 -13.89 -9.12 2.60
CA ALA A 215 -14.34 -10.49 2.34
C ALA A 215 -13.32 -11.26 1.48
N ARG A 216 -12.86 -10.65 0.38
CA ARG A 216 -11.79 -11.14 -0.49
C ARG A 216 -11.01 -9.96 -1.02
N TRP A 217 -9.72 -10.15 -1.26
CA TRP A 217 -8.86 -9.10 -1.80
C TRP A 217 -7.79 -9.67 -2.72
N VAL A 218 -7.18 -8.83 -3.53
CA VAL A 218 -6.06 -9.20 -4.41
C VAL A 218 -4.89 -8.23 -4.18
N ASN A 219 -3.66 -8.76 -4.17
CA ASN A 219 -2.44 -7.96 -4.02
C ASN A 219 -2.03 -7.32 -5.36
N PHE A 220 -2.92 -6.50 -5.91
CA PHE A 220 -2.78 -5.94 -7.25
C PHE A 220 -1.56 -5.02 -7.38
N SER A 221 -1.30 -4.16 -6.38
CA SER A 221 -0.15 -3.24 -6.42
C SER A 221 1.17 -4.00 -6.55
N ARG A 222 1.33 -5.12 -5.83
CA ARG A 222 2.51 -5.97 -5.96
C ARG A 222 2.65 -6.57 -7.36
N ALA A 223 1.57 -7.17 -7.88
CA ALA A 223 1.60 -7.79 -9.21
C ALA A 223 1.94 -6.78 -10.32
N LEU A 224 1.33 -5.58 -10.26
CA LEU A 224 1.61 -4.49 -11.17
C LEU A 224 3.07 -4.04 -11.08
N LEU A 225 3.60 -3.84 -9.88
CA LEU A 225 4.98 -3.38 -9.69
C LEU A 225 6.02 -4.40 -10.18
N GLU A 226 5.81 -5.68 -9.87
CA GLU A 226 6.70 -6.77 -10.32
C GLU A 226 6.75 -6.86 -11.87
N HIS A 227 5.64 -6.60 -12.54
CA HIS A 227 5.57 -6.67 -14.01
C HIS A 227 6.01 -5.38 -14.72
N SER A 228 5.56 -4.23 -14.23
CA SER A 228 5.64 -2.96 -14.98
C SER A 228 6.61 -1.94 -14.42
N VAL A 229 7.06 -2.10 -13.17
CA VAL A 229 8.05 -1.20 -12.54
C VAL A 229 9.16 -2.03 -11.86
N PRO A 230 9.87 -2.91 -12.59
CA PRO A 230 10.82 -3.86 -11.99
C PRO A 230 12.04 -3.19 -11.34
N ARG A 231 12.26 -1.90 -11.58
CA ARG A 231 13.33 -1.08 -10.98
C ARG A 231 12.85 -0.21 -9.82
N ALA A 232 11.62 -0.38 -9.33
CA ALA A 232 11.13 0.34 -8.17
C ALA A 232 12.08 0.12 -6.97
N TRP A 233 12.40 1.18 -6.23
CA TRP A 233 13.25 1.08 -5.06
C TRP A 233 12.50 0.40 -3.92
N MET A 234 12.67 -0.92 -3.81
CA MET A 234 11.97 -1.75 -2.84
C MET A 234 12.94 -2.35 -1.84
N ILE A 235 12.63 -2.21 -0.55
CA ILE A 235 13.34 -2.93 0.51
C ILE A 235 12.51 -4.11 1.02
N ASN A 236 13.17 -5.25 1.24
CA ASN A 236 12.52 -6.46 1.71
C ASN A 236 12.58 -6.56 3.25
N LEU A 237 11.40 -6.43 3.86
CA LEU A 237 11.13 -6.61 5.30
C LEU A 237 10.21 -7.81 5.56
N GLN A 238 10.01 -8.67 4.56
CA GLN A 238 9.17 -9.86 4.66
C GLN A 238 9.88 -11.02 5.36
N GLU A 239 11.19 -11.14 5.14
CA GLU A 239 12.00 -12.23 5.66
C GLU A 239 12.02 -12.21 7.19
N LYS A 240 11.63 -13.34 7.80
CA LYS A 240 11.95 -13.59 9.20
C LYS A 240 13.46 -13.74 9.31
N HIS A 241 14.07 -12.90 10.12
CA HIS A 241 15.43 -13.08 10.59
C HIS A 241 15.46 -14.40 11.38
N VAL A 242 15.97 -15.45 10.73
CA VAL A 242 16.35 -16.68 11.40
C VAL A 242 17.62 -16.35 12.18
N GLY A 243 17.46 -15.84 13.40
CA GLY A 243 18.58 -15.76 14.32
C GLY A 243 19.05 -17.18 14.59
N SER A 244 20.33 -17.46 14.33
CA SER A 244 20.99 -18.63 14.90
C SER A 244 20.63 -18.70 16.37
N SER A 245 19.98 -19.79 16.77
CA SER A 245 19.75 -20.09 18.17
C SER A 245 21.08 -19.97 18.90
N ILE A 246 21.14 -19.05 19.87
CA ILE A 246 22.17 -19.05 20.91
C ILE A 246 21.60 -19.85 22.07
#